data_AF-V6KRA2-F1
#
_entry.id   AF-V6KRA2-F1
#
_cell.length_a   1.000
_cell.length_b   1.000
_cell.length_c   1.000
_cell.angle_alpha   90.00
_cell.angle_beta   90.00
_cell.angle_gamma   90.00
#
_symmetry.space_group_name_H-M   'P 1'
#
loop_
_entity.id
_entity.type
_entity.pdbx_description
1 polymer ?
#
loop_
_entity_poly.entity_id
_entity_poly.type
_entity_poly.pdbx_seq_one_letter_code
_entity_poly.pdbx_strand_id
1 'polypeptide(L)'
;MFSALAPYGWDEDWADAFTSYAADGLLPGRVVRVDRGRCDVVTPAGTVRADTEFVVPRDPMKVVCTGDWVAVDPDGDPQYVRAYLPRRTAFVRSTSSKRSDGQILAANVDHAVVAVSLAVDLDLGRIERFLALAWESGAQPVVVLTKADLVPDPVTLAHLVQDVETSAPGVPVLTVSALHGEGLDVLVALVGSGTSVLLGQSGAGKSTLANALAGAEIMDVQAARDVDGKGRHTTTTRNLLALPSGGVLIDTPGLRGVGLYDAESGVGQVFSEIEELAERCRFHDCAHESEPDCAVRSAVESGELAERRLESYRKLVRENQWIVAKTDARVRAELRRDWKRKGAAGRAAMEFKRGRLP
;
A
#
# COMPACT_ATOMS: atom_id res chain seq x y z
N MET A 1 -24.15 -10.49 19.30
CA MET A 1 -25.28 -9.95 18.50
C MET A 1 -24.94 -9.76 17.01
N PHE A 2 -23.66 -9.78 16.59
CA PHE A 2 -23.26 -9.48 15.20
C PHE A 2 -22.52 -10.63 14.48
N SER A 3 -22.87 -11.89 14.75
CA SER A 3 -22.19 -13.06 14.16
C SER A 3 -22.18 -13.07 12.62
N ALA A 4 -23.18 -12.46 11.98
CA ALA A 4 -23.27 -12.30 10.53
C ALA A 4 -22.13 -11.43 9.94
N LEU A 5 -21.50 -10.57 10.75
CA LEU A 5 -20.39 -9.71 10.32
C LEU A 5 -19.01 -10.30 10.64
N ALA A 6 -18.94 -11.37 11.44
CA ALA A 6 -17.67 -12.03 11.78
C ALA A 6 -16.87 -12.50 10.53
N PRO A 7 -17.50 -13.07 9.48
CA PRO A 7 -16.80 -13.39 8.24
C PRO A 7 -16.17 -12.19 7.53
N TYR A 8 -16.62 -10.97 7.86
CA TYR A 8 -16.13 -9.71 7.31
C TYR A 8 -15.10 -9.01 8.20
N GLY A 9 -14.67 -9.65 9.30
CA GLY A 9 -13.66 -9.14 10.22
C GLY A 9 -14.22 -8.32 11.39
N TRP A 10 -15.49 -8.53 11.76
CA TRP A 10 -16.05 -7.89 12.96
C TRP A 10 -15.51 -8.54 14.24
N ASP A 11 -15.06 -7.73 15.19
CA ASP A 11 -14.44 -8.15 16.46
C ASP A 11 -14.99 -7.34 17.66
N GLU A 12 -14.44 -7.57 18.85
CA GLU A 12 -14.88 -6.92 20.09
C GLU A 12 -14.59 -5.42 20.11
N ASP A 13 -13.41 -5.01 19.65
CA ASP A 13 -13.03 -3.60 19.53
C ASP A 13 -14.02 -2.82 18.63
N TRP A 14 -14.49 -3.44 17.53
CA TRP A 14 -15.53 -2.85 16.70
C TRP A 14 -16.89 -2.80 17.41
N ALA A 15 -17.24 -3.83 18.18
CA ALA A 15 -18.45 -3.82 19.00
C ALA A 15 -18.43 -2.68 20.02
N ASP A 16 -17.29 -2.47 20.68
CA ASP A 16 -17.09 -1.40 21.64
C ASP A 16 -17.20 -0.02 20.97
N ALA A 17 -16.49 0.19 19.87
CA ALA A 17 -16.57 1.41 19.06
C ALA A 17 -17.98 1.67 18.50
N PHE A 18 -18.82 0.63 18.38
CA PHE A 18 -20.19 0.74 17.89
C PHE A 18 -21.22 1.07 18.96
N THR A 19 -20.89 0.94 20.25
CA THR A 19 -21.83 0.99 21.38
C THR A 19 -22.75 2.21 21.37
N SER A 20 -22.21 3.40 21.10
CA SER A 20 -23.02 4.64 21.04
C SER A 20 -24.02 4.64 19.89
N TYR A 21 -23.66 4.09 18.73
CA TYR A 21 -24.52 4.04 17.55
C TYR A 21 -25.64 3.00 17.70
N ALA A 22 -25.36 1.91 18.41
CA ALA A 22 -26.38 0.91 18.74
C ALA A 22 -27.50 1.50 19.62
N ALA A 23 -27.15 2.40 20.55
CA ALA A 23 -28.13 3.10 21.39
C ALA A 23 -29.06 4.02 20.58
N ASP A 24 -28.59 4.52 19.44
CA ASP A 24 -29.35 5.34 18.49
C ASP A 24 -30.16 4.50 17.48
N GLY A 25 -30.18 3.16 17.63
CA GLY A 25 -30.92 2.25 16.75
C GLY A 25 -30.26 2.00 15.39
N LEU A 26 -28.99 2.38 15.21
CA LEU A 26 -28.27 2.17 13.96
C LEU A 26 -27.79 0.72 13.81
N LEU A 27 -27.64 0.26 12.57
CA LEU A 27 -27.06 -1.04 12.25
C LEU A 27 -25.57 -0.92 11.90
N PRO A 28 -24.71 -1.80 12.43
CA PRO A 28 -23.33 -1.87 11.98
C PRO A 28 -23.28 -2.48 10.59
N GLY A 29 -22.30 -2.09 9.78
CA GLY A 29 -22.05 -2.75 8.52
C GLY A 29 -20.68 -2.51 7.91
N ARG A 30 -20.25 -3.44 7.06
CA ARG A 30 -18.99 -3.38 6.31
C ARG A 30 -19.26 -2.84 4.92
N VAL A 31 -18.56 -1.78 4.53
CA VAL A 31 -18.60 -1.25 3.17
C VAL A 31 -17.88 -2.20 2.23
N VAL A 32 -18.63 -2.87 1.36
CA VAL A 32 -18.07 -3.84 0.40
C VAL A 32 -17.82 -3.24 -0.98
N ARG A 33 -18.53 -2.17 -1.31
CA ARG A 33 -18.39 -1.46 -2.57
C ARG A 33 -18.77 0.00 -2.42
N VAL A 34 -18.08 0.88 -3.13
CA VAL A 34 -18.39 2.32 -3.20
C VAL A 34 -18.57 2.72 -4.65
N ASP A 35 -19.71 3.33 -4.99
CA ASP A 35 -19.94 3.99 -6.27
C ASP A 35 -20.48 5.40 -6.03
N ARG A 36 -19.78 6.42 -6.52
CA ARG A 36 -20.15 7.86 -6.53
C ARG A 36 -21.40 8.23 -5.72
N GLY A 37 -21.22 8.53 -4.43
CA GLY A 37 -22.27 9.00 -3.52
C GLY A 37 -23.04 7.89 -2.80
N ARG A 38 -22.86 6.63 -3.18
CA ARG A 38 -23.51 5.46 -2.56
C ARG A 38 -22.52 4.33 -2.31
N CYS A 39 -22.91 3.41 -1.44
CA CYS A 39 -22.14 2.22 -1.14
C CYS A 39 -23.03 1.00 -0.90
N ASP A 40 -22.50 -0.18 -1.20
CA ASP A 40 -23.08 -1.44 -0.74
C ASP A 40 -22.48 -1.77 0.61
N VAL A 41 -23.34 -2.02 1.59
CA VAL A 41 -22.96 -2.29 2.97
C VAL A 41 -23.55 -3.62 3.39
N VAL A 42 -22.70 -4.54 3.85
CA VAL A 42 -23.16 -5.78 4.48
C VAL A 42 -23.51 -5.48 5.92
N THR A 43 -24.75 -5.74 6.32
CA THR A 43 -25.26 -5.57 7.68
C THR A 43 -25.77 -6.91 8.22
N PRO A 44 -26.06 -7.04 9.54
CA PRO A 44 -26.71 -8.22 10.08
C PRO A 44 -28.09 -8.54 9.45
N ALA A 45 -28.76 -7.54 8.87
CA ALA A 45 -30.05 -7.69 8.20
C ALA A 45 -29.93 -8.02 6.70
N GLY A 46 -28.70 -8.12 6.17
CA GLY A 46 -28.41 -8.33 4.76
C GLY A 46 -27.67 -7.15 4.13
N THR A 47 -27.39 -7.27 2.83
CA THR A 47 -26.71 -6.21 2.07
C THR A 47 -27.68 -5.10 1.71
N VAL A 48 -27.30 -3.87 2.02
CA VAL A 48 -28.08 -2.68 1.74
C VAL A 48 -27.32 -1.71 0.84
N ARG A 49 -28.07 -0.93 0.06
CA ARG A 49 -27.52 0.16 -0.75
C ARG A 49 -27.73 1.47 -0.01
N ALA A 50 -26.67 1.97 0.64
CA ALA A 50 -26.74 3.17 1.47
C ALA A 50 -26.20 4.40 0.75
N ASP A 51 -26.86 5.54 0.94
CA ASP A 51 -26.36 6.84 0.51
C ASP A 51 -25.35 7.40 1.50
N THR A 52 -24.35 8.13 1.01
CA THR A 52 -23.24 8.64 1.81
C THR A 52 -23.35 10.13 2.11
N GLU A 53 -24.43 10.81 1.69
CA GLU A 53 -24.64 12.27 1.81
C GLU A 53 -24.22 12.86 3.17
N PHE A 54 -24.63 12.24 4.28
CA PHE A 54 -24.33 12.73 5.64
C PHE A 54 -22.87 12.54 6.06
N VAL A 55 -22.13 11.71 5.34
CA VAL A 55 -20.72 11.38 5.57
C VAL A 55 -19.87 11.65 4.33
N VAL A 56 -20.28 12.60 3.47
CA VAL A 56 -19.41 13.16 2.42
C VAL A 56 -18.70 14.40 2.96
N PRO A 57 -17.53 14.26 3.61
CA PRO A 57 -16.72 15.42 3.92
C PRO A 57 -16.18 16.05 2.65
N ARG A 58 -15.89 17.35 2.73
CA ARG A 58 -15.14 18.07 1.67
C ARG A 58 -13.70 17.56 1.52
N ASP A 59 -13.22 16.78 2.49
CA ASP A 59 -11.89 16.18 2.54
C ASP A 59 -11.90 14.78 1.88
N PRO A 60 -11.20 14.59 0.74
CA PRO A 60 -11.07 13.30 0.05
C PRO A 60 -10.46 12.19 0.90
N MET A 61 -9.84 12.50 2.04
CA MET A 61 -9.31 11.50 2.98
C MET A 61 -10.34 10.97 3.95
N LYS A 62 -11.47 11.66 4.11
CA LYS A 62 -12.52 11.29 5.06
C LYS A 62 -13.78 10.74 4.38
N VAL A 63 -13.74 10.52 3.07
CA VAL A 63 -14.83 9.90 2.31
C VAL A 63 -14.91 8.41 2.61
N VAL A 64 -16.12 7.86 2.61
CA VAL A 64 -16.37 6.42 2.74
C VAL A 64 -15.61 5.64 1.66
N CYS A 65 -14.96 4.56 2.06
CA CYS A 65 -14.13 3.70 1.23
C CYS A 65 -14.48 2.21 1.43
N THR A 66 -14.13 1.38 0.46
CA THR A 66 -14.21 -0.08 0.60
C THR A 66 -13.36 -0.52 1.79
N GLY A 67 -13.95 -1.34 2.66
CA GLY A 67 -13.33 -1.76 3.91
C GLY A 67 -13.66 -0.88 5.12
N ASP A 68 -14.38 0.23 4.96
CA ASP A 68 -14.87 0.96 6.14
C ASP A 68 -15.93 0.16 6.90
N TRP A 69 -15.91 0.30 8.22
CA TRP A 69 -17.03 -0.06 9.08
C TRP A 69 -17.91 1.17 9.27
N VAL A 70 -19.22 1.02 9.16
CA VAL A 70 -20.18 2.12 9.17
C VAL A 70 -21.38 1.84 10.07
N ALA A 71 -22.02 2.91 10.52
CA ALA A 71 -23.33 2.90 11.15
C ALA A 71 -24.38 3.34 10.12
N VAL A 72 -25.31 2.45 9.80
CA VAL A 72 -26.38 2.66 8.82
C VAL A 72 -27.69 2.87 9.55
N ASP A 73 -28.47 3.85 9.09
CA ASP A 73 -29.86 4.06 9.51
C ASP A 73 -30.77 3.05 8.79
N PRO A 74 -31.32 2.03 9.50
CA PRO A 74 -32.14 1.00 8.87
C PRO A 74 -33.50 1.52 8.42
N ASP A 75 -34.01 2.58 9.05
CA ASP A 75 -35.36 3.11 8.86
C ASP A 75 -35.42 4.24 7.81
N GLY A 76 -34.27 4.66 7.29
CA GLY A 76 -34.18 5.66 6.23
C GLY A 76 -34.73 5.18 4.88
N ASP A 77 -35.36 6.09 4.13
CA ASP A 77 -35.71 5.92 2.71
C ASP A 77 -35.14 7.07 1.85
N PRO A 78 -34.01 6.88 1.14
CA PRO A 78 -33.16 5.69 1.12
C PRO A 78 -32.45 5.45 2.45
N GLN A 79 -31.85 4.28 2.65
CA GLN A 79 -30.99 4.04 3.81
C GLN A 79 -29.71 4.88 3.71
N TYR A 80 -29.25 5.42 4.85
CA TYR A 80 -28.13 6.35 4.90
C TYR A 80 -27.01 5.84 5.79
N VAL A 81 -25.76 6.06 5.36
CA VAL A 81 -24.61 5.98 6.26
C VAL A 81 -24.60 7.23 7.16
N ARG A 82 -24.71 7.03 8.47
CA ARG A 82 -24.73 8.11 9.48
C ARG A 82 -23.36 8.41 10.04
N ALA A 83 -22.50 7.40 10.12
CA ALA A 83 -21.12 7.52 10.57
C ALA A 83 -20.27 6.39 9.97
N TYR A 84 -18.97 6.62 9.86
CA TYR A 84 -17.99 5.54 9.75
C TYR A 84 -17.20 5.45 11.05
N LEU A 85 -16.82 4.23 11.42
CA LEU A 85 -16.04 3.95 12.62
C LEU A 85 -14.56 4.31 12.37
N PRO A 86 -13.75 4.52 13.44
CA PRO A 86 -12.33 4.85 13.30
C PRO A 86 -11.60 3.83 12.41
N ARG A 87 -10.72 4.28 11.52
CA ARG A 87 -9.92 3.37 10.69
C ARG A 87 -8.70 2.90 11.45
N ARG A 88 -8.42 1.60 11.44
CA ARG A 88 -7.16 1.05 11.96
C ARG A 88 -6.01 1.24 10.98
N THR A 89 -6.29 1.06 9.69
CA THR A 89 -5.32 1.15 8.60
C THR A 89 -5.97 1.78 7.37
N ALA A 90 -5.16 2.34 6.47
CA ALA A 90 -5.65 2.97 5.25
C ALA A 90 -4.61 2.97 4.12
N PHE A 91 -5.00 2.46 2.96
CA PHE A 91 -4.23 2.64 1.73
C PHE A 91 -4.59 3.97 1.09
N VAL A 92 -3.62 4.89 1.03
CA VAL A 92 -3.78 6.21 0.45
C VAL A 92 -2.94 6.34 -0.82
N ARG A 93 -3.48 7.04 -1.81
CA ARG A 93 -2.79 7.36 -3.07
C ARG A 93 -2.79 8.86 -3.32
N SER A 94 -1.66 9.36 -3.83
CA SER A 94 -1.61 10.71 -4.42
C SER A 94 -2.50 10.80 -5.67
N THR A 95 -3.43 11.75 -5.69
CA THR A 95 -4.15 12.10 -6.92
C THR A 95 -3.29 13.00 -7.83
N SER A 96 -3.54 12.96 -9.14
CA SER A 96 -2.82 13.78 -10.13
C SER A 96 -3.41 15.20 -10.30
N SER A 97 -4.41 15.58 -9.49
CA SER A 97 -5.04 16.90 -9.57
C SER A 97 -4.14 18.03 -9.06
N LYS A 98 -4.42 19.25 -9.53
CA LYS A 98 -3.70 20.49 -9.14
C LYS A 98 -3.76 20.79 -7.64
N ARG A 99 -4.76 20.25 -6.94
CA ARG A 99 -4.78 20.05 -5.50
C ARG A 99 -4.36 18.60 -5.31
N SER A 100 -3.14 18.38 -4.88
CA SER A 100 -2.59 17.02 -4.74
C SER A 100 -3.11 16.43 -3.42
N ASP A 101 -4.43 16.23 -3.38
CA ASP A 101 -5.13 15.68 -2.22
C ASP A 101 -4.95 14.15 -2.25
N GLY A 102 -4.71 13.55 -1.08
CA GLY A 102 -4.68 12.10 -0.94
C GLY A 102 -6.07 11.50 -1.19
N GLN A 103 -6.14 10.35 -1.84
CA GLN A 103 -7.37 9.58 -2.02
C GLN A 103 -7.23 8.23 -1.33
N ILE A 104 -8.18 7.90 -0.45
CA ILE A 104 -8.23 6.59 0.17
C ILE A 104 -8.75 5.55 -0.83
N LEU A 105 -8.07 4.41 -0.88
CA LEU A 105 -8.34 3.31 -1.79
C LEU A 105 -8.95 2.09 -1.10
N ALA A 106 -8.51 1.82 0.13
CA ALA A 106 -9.04 0.79 1.01
C ALA A 106 -8.79 1.19 2.47
N ALA A 107 -9.65 0.74 3.39
CA ALA A 107 -9.53 0.94 4.82
C ALA A 107 -9.60 -0.38 5.57
N ASN A 108 -9.06 -0.40 6.80
CA ASN A 108 -9.10 -1.56 7.71
C ASN A 108 -8.61 -2.84 7.02
N VAL A 109 -7.45 -2.71 6.38
CA VAL A 109 -6.65 -3.78 5.78
C VAL A 109 -5.62 -4.26 6.80
N ASP A 110 -5.62 -5.55 7.09
CA ASP A 110 -4.69 -6.19 8.02
C ASP A 110 -3.44 -6.69 7.29
N HIS A 111 -3.61 -7.22 6.07
CA HIS A 111 -2.54 -7.83 5.28
C HIS A 111 -2.36 -7.19 3.90
N ALA A 112 -1.11 -6.88 3.54
CA ALA A 112 -0.73 -6.41 2.22
C ALA A 112 0.09 -7.48 1.49
N VAL A 113 -0.57 -8.24 0.61
CA VAL A 113 0.07 -9.31 -0.14
C VAL A 113 0.77 -8.74 -1.37
N VAL A 114 2.10 -8.64 -1.32
CA VAL A 114 2.95 -8.17 -2.41
C VAL A 114 3.25 -9.32 -3.36
N ALA A 115 2.49 -9.42 -4.44
CA ALA A 115 2.68 -10.43 -5.48
C ALA A 115 3.83 -10.06 -6.42
N VAL A 116 4.80 -10.96 -6.54
CA VAL A 116 6.01 -10.82 -7.37
C VAL A 116 6.12 -12.04 -8.28
N SER A 117 6.14 -11.86 -9.59
CA SER A 117 6.12 -12.99 -10.54
C SER A 117 7.53 -13.48 -10.83
N LEU A 118 7.77 -14.78 -10.64
CA LEU A 118 9.02 -15.46 -10.99
C LEU A 118 9.19 -15.72 -12.51
N ALA A 119 8.21 -15.32 -13.33
CA ALA A 119 8.33 -15.34 -14.79
C ALA A 119 9.27 -14.26 -15.37
N VAL A 120 9.72 -13.32 -14.55
CA VAL A 120 10.60 -12.21 -14.93
C VAL A 120 11.65 -12.01 -13.84
N ASP A 121 12.75 -11.36 -14.17
CA ASP A 121 13.80 -11.04 -13.20
C ASP A 121 13.24 -10.21 -12.03
N LEU A 122 13.74 -10.52 -10.82
CA LEU A 122 13.31 -9.85 -9.60
C LEU A 122 13.80 -8.40 -9.58
N ASP A 123 12.85 -7.48 -9.38
CA ASP A 123 13.13 -6.06 -9.14
C ASP A 123 13.00 -5.78 -7.64
N LEU A 124 14.09 -5.99 -6.89
CA LEU A 124 14.13 -5.82 -5.43
C LEU A 124 13.74 -4.39 -5.02
N GLY A 125 14.16 -3.37 -5.79
CA GLY A 125 13.78 -1.97 -5.55
C GLY A 125 12.27 -1.75 -5.65
N ARG A 126 11.60 -2.50 -6.51
CA ARG A 126 10.13 -2.47 -6.60
C ARG A 126 9.45 -3.23 -5.47
N ILE A 127 10.03 -4.33 -4.99
CA ILE A 127 9.52 -5.03 -3.80
C ILE A 127 9.59 -4.09 -2.59
N GLU A 128 10.76 -3.50 -2.35
CA GLU A 128 11.00 -2.50 -1.29
C GLU A 128 9.99 -1.35 -1.34
N ARG A 129 9.68 -0.86 -2.54
CA ARG A 129 8.63 0.15 -2.73
C ARG A 129 7.25 -0.32 -2.25
N PHE A 130 6.84 -1.53 -2.61
CA PHE A 130 5.54 -2.07 -2.19
C PHE A 130 5.49 -2.33 -0.68
N LEU A 131 6.61 -2.74 -0.09
CA LEU A 131 6.74 -2.89 1.36
C LEU A 131 6.60 -1.53 2.05
N ALA A 132 7.21 -0.47 1.53
CA ALA A 132 7.08 0.87 2.10
C ALA A 132 5.62 1.34 2.07
N LEU A 133 4.89 1.05 0.99
CA LEU A 133 3.46 1.33 0.89
C LEU A 133 2.61 0.53 1.88
N ALA A 134 2.94 -0.74 2.09
CA ALA A 134 2.24 -1.60 3.05
C ALA A 134 2.44 -1.08 4.47
N TRP A 135 3.69 -0.84 4.86
CA TRP A 135 4.03 -0.31 6.18
C TRP A 135 3.42 1.05 6.46
N GLU A 136 3.46 1.98 5.49
CA GLU A 136 2.80 3.29 5.63
C GLU A 136 1.28 3.16 5.83
N SER A 137 0.65 2.16 5.22
CA SER A 137 -0.79 1.95 5.39
C SER A 137 -1.16 1.42 6.79
N GLY A 138 -0.18 0.91 7.53
CA GLY A 138 -0.33 0.17 8.79
C GLY A 138 -0.65 -1.32 8.62
N ALA A 139 -0.82 -1.81 7.38
CA ALA A 139 -1.03 -3.23 7.10
C ALA A 139 0.28 -4.02 7.18
N GLN A 140 0.19 -5.26 7.63
CA GLN A 140 1.33 -6.19 7.68
C GLN A 140 1.64 -6.71 6.26
N PRO A 141 2.84 -6.47 5.70
CA PRO A 141 3.20 -7.00 4.41
C PRO A 141 3.50 -8.50 4.45
N VAL A 142 3.23 -9.16 3.33
CA VAL A 142 3.74 -10.50 3.01
C VAL A 142 4.16 -10.51 1.54
N VAL A 143 5.35 -11.00 1.24
CA VAL A 143 5.80 -11.14 -0.15
C VAL A 143 5.41 -12.52 -0.65
N VAL A 144 4.72 -12.57 -1.80
CA VAL A 144 4.34 -13.82 -2.45
C VAL A 144 4.99 -13.90 -3.82
N LEU A 145 5.97 -14.79 -3.94
CA LEU A 145 6.64 -15.15 -5.19
C LEU A 145 5.72 -16.08 -6.00
N THR A 146 4.96 -15.49 -6.92
CA THR A 146 4.00 -16.20 -7.76
C THR A 146 4.68 -16.90 -8.94
N LYS A 147 3.98 -17.91 -9.48
CA LYS A 147 4.44 -18.72 -10.62
C LYS A 147 5.72 -19.50 -10.30
N ALA A 148 5.81 -20.03 -9.08
CA ALA A 148 6.94 -20.84 -8.64
C ALA A 148 7.17 -22.08 -9.53
N ASP A 149 6.14 -22.55 -10.22
CA ASP A 149 6.19 -23.60 -11.24
C ASP A 149 7.16 -23.31 -12.40
N LEU A 150 7.52 -22.04 -12.63
CA LEU A 150 8.48 -21.66 -13.67
C LEU A 150 9.95 -21.79 -13.23
N VAL A 151 10.21 -22.06 -11.94
CA VAL A 151 11.55 -22.23 -11.39
C VAL A 151 11.68 -23.66 -10.84
N PRO A 152 11.88 -24.67 -11.70
CA PRO A 152 11.87 -26.07 -11.30
C PRO A 152 13.10 -26.49 -10.50
N ASP A 153 14.21 -25.74 -10.59
CA ASP A 153 15.41 -26.00 -9.82
C ASP A 153 15.28 -25.46 -8.38
N PRO A 154 15.28 -26.33 -7.35
CA PRO A 154 15.08 -25.89 -5.97
C PRO A 154 16.20 -24.99 -5.44
N VAL A 155 17.43 -25.15 -5.95
CA VAL A 155 18.57 -24.32 -5.52
C VAL A 155 18.41 -22.90 -6.03
N THR A 156 18.05 -22.74 -7.30
CA THR A 156 17.72 -21.44 -7.89
C THR A 156 16.54 -20.79 -7.16
N LEU A 157 15.47 -21.53 -6.87
CA LEU A 157 14.34 -21.01 -6.13
C LEU A 157 14.74 -20.53 -4.72
N ALA A 158 15.56 -21.30 -4.00
CA ALA A 158 16.05 -20.93 -2.68
C ALA A 158 16.89 -19.64 -2.70
N HIS A 159 17.73 -19.45 -3.72
CA HIS A 159 18.48 -18.20 -3.89
C HIS A 159 17.56 -17.00 -4.16
N LEU A 160 16.54 -17.18 -5.00
CA LEU A 160 15.56 -16.11 -5.28
C LEU A 160 14.76 -15.73 -4.03
N VAL A 161 14.39 -16.71 -3.20
CA VAL A 161 13.75 -16.46 -1.89
C VAL A 161 14.71 -15.69 -0.98
N GLN A 162 15.96 -16.13 -0.86
CA GLN A 162 16.97 -15.50 -0.01
C GLN A 162 17.24 -14.03 -0.41
N ASP A 163 17.30 -13.72 -1.71
CA ASP A 163 17.49 -12.36 -2.22
C ASP A 163 16.35 -11.43 -1.76
N VAL A 164 15.12 -11.95 -1.74
CA VAL A 164 13.93 -11.22 -1.32
C VAL A 164 13.88 -11.07 0.19
N GLU A 165 14.15 -12.13 0.96
CA GLU A 165 14.22 -12.09 2.42
C GLU A 165 15.27 -11.08 2.91
N THR A 166 16.44 -11.07 2.28
CA THR A 166 17.51 -10.11 2.58
C THR A 166 17.08 -8.66 2.28
N SER A 167 16.20 -8.47 1.30
CA SER A 167 15.66 -7.16 0.90
C SER A 167 14.37 -6.80 1.66
N ALA A 168 13.87 -7.67 2.51
CA ALA A 168 12.60 -7.53 3.23
C ALA A 168 12.72 -8.12 4.65
N PRO A 169 13.68 -7.65 5.46
CA PRO A 169 13.94 -8.23 6.78
C PRO A 169 12.66 -8.18 7.64
N GLY A 170 12.32 -9.31 8.26
CA GLY A 170 11.13 -9.45 9.11
C GLY A 170 9.80 -9.60 8.34
N VAL A 171 9.81 -9.57 7.01
CA VAL A 171 8.61 -9.79 6.18
C VAL A 171 8.54 -11.26 5.74
N PRO A 172 7.43 -11.97 5.95
CA PRO A 172 7.29 -13.33 5.43
C PRO A 172 7.37 -13.39 3.91
N VAL A 173 8.14 -14.34 3.38
CA VAL A 173 8.27 -14.61 1.94
C VAL A 173 7.71 -16.00 1.65
N LEU A 174 6.70 -16.07 0.79
CA LEU A 174 6.05 -17.32 0.40
C LEU A 174 6.22 -17.57 -1.10
N THR A 175 6.50 -18.80 -1.49
CA THR A 175 6.49 -19.23 -2.89
C THR A 175 5.15 -19.87 -3.21
N VAL A 176 4.48 -19.43 -4.26
CA VAL A 176 3.15 -19.94 -4.65
C VAL A 176 3.09 -20.25 -6.14
N SER A 177 2.58 -21.45 -6.46
CA SER A 177 2.05 -21.75 -7.80
C SER A 177 0.53 -21.84 -7.71
N ALA A 178 -0.17 -20.80 -8.18
CA ALA A 178 -1.63 -20.85 -8.28
C ALA A 178 -2.12 -21.87 -9.32
N LEU A 179 -1.25 -22.29 -10.25
CA LEU A 179 -1.55 -23.31 -11.25
C LEU A 179 -1.55 -24.72 -10.65
N HIS A 180 -0.60 -25.02 -9.77
CA HIS A 180 -0.45 -26.34 -9.16
C HIS A 180 -0.94 -26.43 -7.71
N GLY A 181 -1.34 -25.30 -7.12
CA GLY A 181 -1.80 -25.20 -5.73
C GLY A 181 -0.67 -25.18 -4.68
N GLU A 182 0.60 -25.25 -5.10
CA GLU A 182 1.75 -25.26 -4.20
C GLU A 182 1.86 -23.97 -3.40
N GLY A 183 2.04 -24.09 -2.09
CA GLY A 183 2.17 -22.97 -1.14
C GLY A 183 0.89 -22.17 -0.89
N LEU A 184 -0.22 -22.52 -1.57
CA LEU A 184 -1.48 -21.80 -1.43
C LEU A 184 -2.13 -22.06 -0.07
N ASP A 185 -1.94 -23.24 0.52
CA ASP A 185 -2.40 -23.60 1.86
C ASP A 185 -1.84 -22.67 2.94
N VAL A 186 -0.54 -22.38 2.89
CA VAL A 186 0.13 -21.45 3.81
C VAL A 186 -0.39 -20.03 3.61
N LEU A 187 -0.55 -19.59 2.35
CA LEU A 187 -1.11 -18.27 2.07
C LEU A 187 -2.56 -18.16 2.55
N VAL A 188 -3.38 -19.18 2.31
CA VAL A 188 -4.78 -19.26 2.76
C VAL A 188 -4.86 -19.20 4.28
N ALA A 189 -3.99 -19.89 5.01
CA ALA A 189 -3.95 -19.82 6.46
C ALA A 189 -3.61 -18.40 6.95
N LEU A 190 -2.66 -17.72 6.28
CA LEU A 190 -2.26 -16.35 6.62
C LEU A 190 -3.39 -15.34 6.36
N VAL A 191 -4.03 -15.40 5.20
CA VAL A 191 -5.12 -14.47 4.83
C VAL A 191 -6.50 -14.93 5.30
N GLY A 192 -6.58 -16.09 5.96
CA GLY A 192 -7.81 -16.72 6.45
C GLY A 192 -8.47 -15.96 7.60
N SER A 193 -7.83 -14.90 8.08
CA SER A 193 -8.37 -13.94 9.04
C SER A 193 -8.05 -12.52 8.61
N GLY A 194 -8.89 -11.58 9.01
CA GLY A 194 -8.73 -10.17 8.69
C GLY A 194 -9.00 -9.84 7.21
N THR A 195 -8.52 -8.67 6.81
CA THR A 195 -8.72 -8.06 5.49
C THR A 195 -7.40 -8.00 4.75
N SER A 196 -7.38 -8.52 3.53
CA SER A 196 -6.19 -8.57 2.69
C SER A 196 -6.36 -7.73 1.43
N VAL A 197 -5.27 -7.15 0.94
CA VAL A 197 -5.17 -6.54 -0.40
C VAL A 197 -4.05 -7.18 -1.20
N LEU A 198 -4.17 -7.18 -2.54
CA LEU A 198 -3.08 -7.60 -3.43
C LEU A 198 -2.37 -6.39 -4.04
N LEU A 199 -1.07 -6.29 -3.81
CA LEU A 199 -0.14 -5.33 -4.41
C LEU A 199 0.77 -6.05 -5.41
N GLY A 200 1.40 -5.31 -6.32
CA GLY A 200 2.30 -5.88 -7.32
C GLY A 200 2.06 -5.39 -8.73
N GLN A 201 3.00 -5.67 -9.64
CA GLN A 201 2.94 -5.23 -11.03
C GLN A 201 1.81 -5.85 -11.82
N SER A 202 1.44 -5.22 -12.94
CA SER A 202 0.66 -5.91 -13.97
C SER A 202 1.38 -7.19 -14.41
N GLY A 203 0.66 -8.28 -14.63
CA GLY A 203 1.25 -9.58 -14.96
C GLY A 203 1.84 -10.37 -13.79
N ALA A 204 1.87 -9.82 -12.58
CA ALA A 204 2.40 -10.49 -11.38
C ALA A 204 1.53 -11.67 -10.86
N GLY A 205 0.45 -12.02 -11.54
CA GLY A 205 -0.43 -13.12 -11.13
C GLY A 205 -1.50 -12.78 -10.08
N LYS A 206 -1.69 -11.50 -9.71
CA LYS A 206 -2.69 -11.08 -8.69
C LYS A 206 -4.11 -11.59 -8.95
N SER A 207 -4.64 -11.45 -10.17
CA SER A 207 -5.99 -11.92 -10.48
C SER A 207 -6.11 -13.44 -10.33
N THR A 208 -5.10 -14.19 -10.82
CA THR A 208 -5.04 -15.64 -10.67
C THR A 208 -4.95 -16.05 -9.20
N LEU A 209 -4.13 -15.37 -8.41
CA LEU A 209 -3.97 -15.63 -6.98
C LEU A 209 -5.28 -15.39 -6.22
N ALA A 210 -5.95 -14.28 -6.49
CA ALA A 210 -7.22 -13.98 -5.86
C ALA A 210 -8.36 -14.92 -6.28
N ASN A 211 -8.40 -15.38 -7.54
CA ASN A 211 -9.35 -16.43 -7.94
C ASN A 211 -9.07 -17.74 -7.19
N ALA A 212 -7.79 -18.09 -7.03
CA ALA A 212 -7.39 -19.27 -6.26
C ALA A 212 -7.79 -19.15 -4.78
N LEU A 213 -7.58 -17.99 -4.15
CA LEU A 213 -8.01 -17.71 -2.77
C LEU A 213 -9.54 -17.72 -2.63
N ALA A 214 -10.25 -17.21 -3.61
CA ALA A 214 -11.71 -17.16 -3.60
C ALA A 214 -12.37 -18.50 -3.93
N GLY A 215 -11.61 -19.49 -4.43
CA GLY A 215 -12.14 -20.80 -4.85
C GLY A 215 -13.09 -20.72 -6.07
N ALA A 216 -13.11 -19.60 -6.79
CA ALA A 216 -13.99 -19.37 -7.93
C ALA A 216 -13.36 -18.37 -8.92
N GLU A 217 -13.77 -18.43 -10.19
CA GLU A 217 -13.41 -17.42 -11.19
C GLU A 217 -14.21 -16.13 -10.97
N ILE A 218 -13.82 -15.36 -9.96
CA ILE A 218 -14.45 -14.08 -9.62
C ILE A 218 -13.88 -12.94 -10.46
N MET A 219 -12.63 -13.06 -10.89
CA MET A 219 -11.95 -12.09 -11.74
C MET A 219 -11.65 -12.61 -13.14
N ASP A 220 -11.95 -11.76 -14.12
CA ASP A 220 -11.63 -11.99 -15.53
C ASP A 220 -10.10 -11.93 -15.73
N VAL A 221 -9.47 -13.09 -15.94
CA VAL A 221 -8.01 -13.20 -16.18
C VAL A 221 -7.76 -12.94 -17.66
N GLN A 222 -7.79 -11.68 -18.10
CA GLN A 222 -7.29 -11.37 -19.44
C GLN A 222 -5.76 -11.48 -19.44
N ALA A 223 -5.25 -12.52 -20.11
CA ALA A 223 -3.83 -12.68 -20.39
C ALA A 223 -3.27 -11.39 -20.99
N ALA A 224 -2.09 -10.98 -20.53
CA ALA A 224 -1.41 -9.76 -20.96
C ALA A 224 -1.32 -9.71 -22.50
N ARG A 225 -2.22 -8.95 -23.13
CA ARG A 225 -2.09 -8.56 -24.53
C ARG A 225 -1.32 -7.27 -24.56
N ASP A 226 -0.09 -7.37 -25.05
CA ASP A 226 0.61 -6.24 -25.63
C ASP A 226 -0.24 -5.58 -26.73
N VAL A 227 -0.04 -4.27 -26.86
CA VAL A 227 -0.33 -3.43 -28.02
C VAL A 227 -1.67 -2.65 -28.01
N ASP A 228 -1.46 -1.34 -28.12
CA ASP A 228 -2.32 -0.23 -28.56
C ASP A 228 -3.20 0.55 -27.57
N GLY A 229 -2.76 1.80 -27.39
CA GLY A 229 -3.41 2.84 -26.62
C GLY A 229 -4.82 3.15 -27.10
N LYS A 230 -5.65 3.58 -26.13
CA LYS A 230 -7.10 3.83 -26.20
C LYS A 230 -7.99 2.60 -26.01
N GLY A 231 -7.71 1.79 -25.00
CA GLY A 231 -8.61 0.75 -24.50
C GLY A 231 -9.15 1.09 -23.11
N ARG A 232 -10.48 1.24 -22.99
CA ARG A 232 -11.19 1.46 -21.72
C ARG A 232 -11.03 0.22 -20.83
N HIS A 233 -10.10 0.27 -19.87
CA HIS A 233 -9.91 -0.79 -18.88
C HIS A 233 -11.24 -1.06 -18.15
N THR A 234 -11.86 -2.21 -18.42
CA THR A 234 -13.18 -2.56 -17.87
C THR A 234 -13.02 -3.67 -16.84
N THR A 235 -12.48 -3.31 -15.68
CA THR A 235 -12.77 -4.00 -14.41
C THR A 235 -12.99 -2.88 -13.38
N THR A 236 -14.13 -2.19 -13.48
CA THR A 236 -14.40 -0.96 -12.73
C THR A 236 -15.05 -1.18 -11.36
N THR A 237 -15.24 -2.42 -10.94
CA THR A 237 -15.92 -2.76 -9.68
C THR A 237 -14.90 -2.96 -8.56
N ARG A 238 -14.95 -2.08 -7.56
CA ARG A 238 -14.21 -2.20 -6.29
C ARG A 238 -15.00 -3.11 -5.37
N ASN A 239 -14.54 -4.33 -5.13
CA ASN A 239 -15.28 -5.31 -4.33
C ASN A 239 -14.42 -5.81 -3.17
N LEU A 240 -15.03 -5.84 -1.99
CA LEU A 240 -14.59 -6.66 -0.87
C LEU A 240 -15.30 -8.02 -0.98
N LEU A 241 -14.53 -9.09 -0.98
CA LEU A 241 -14.98 -10.47 -1.15
C LEU A 241 -14.68 -11.26 0.11
N ALA A 242 -15.68 -11.90 0.71
CA ALA A 242 -15.43 -12.88 1.76
C ALA A 242 -14.83 -14.15 1.14
N LEU A 243 -13.74 -14.64 1.74
CA LEU A 243 -13.06 -15.83 1.27
C LEU A 243 -13.69 -17.10 1.88
N PRO A 244 -13.79 -18.22 1.14
CA PRO A 244 -14.34 -19.47 1.68
C PRO A 244 -13.60 -20.00 2.91
N SER A 245 -12.30 -19.73 2.99
CA SER A 245 -11.41 -20.10 4.10
C SER A 245 -11.52 -19.18 5.32
N GLY A 246 -12.33 -18.14 5.27
CA GLY A 246 -12.32 -17.04 6.24
C GLY A 246 -11.46 -15.87 5.78
N GLY A 247 -11.69 -14.71 6.39
CA GLY A 247 -11.08 -13.44 5.99
C GLY A 247 -11.74 -12.83 4.75
N VAL A 248 -11.26 -11.65 4.36
CA VAL A 248 -11.79 -10.91 3.21
C VAL A 248 -10.68 -10.38 2.31
N LEU A 249 -10.96 -10.32 1.02
CA LEU A 249 -10.07 -9.79 0.01
C LEU A 249 -10.66 -8.51 -0.60
N ILE A 250 -9.90 -7.43 -0.57
CA ILE A 250 -10.25 -6.19 -1.26
C ILE A 250 -9.48 -6.13 -2.59
N ASP A 251 -10.20 -6.21 -3.70
CA ASP A 251 -9.67 -5.88 -5.02
C ASP A 251 -10.23 -4.54 -5.47
N THR A 252 -9.35 -3.54 -5.53
CA THR A 252 -9.68 -2.26 -6.16
C THR A 252 -8.66 -1.95 -7.25
N PRO A 253 -9.11 -1.56 -8.46
CA PRO A 253 -8.20 -1.17 -9.55
C PRO A 253 -7.22 -0.06 -9.15
N GLY A 254 -7.60 0.78 -8.19
CA GLY A 254 -6.76 1.86 -7.67
C GLY A 254 -5.52 1.39 -6.93
N LEU A 255 -5.53 0.18 -6.35
CA LEU A 255 -4.38 -0.45 -5.71
C LEU A 255 -3.35 -0.94 -6.74
N ARG A 256 -3.76 -1.11 -8.00
CA ARG A 256 -2.90 -1.48 -9.12
C ARG A 256 -2.15 -0.24 -9.63
N GLY A 257 -1.11 0.18 -8.90
CA GLY A 257 -0.29 1.34 -9.24
C GLY A 257 -0.39 2.50 -8.24
N VAL A 258 -0.57 2.20 -6.96
CA VAL A 258 -0.41 3.20 -5.87
C VAL A 258 1.01 3.77 -5.95
N GLY A 259 1.11 5.10 -6.02
CA GLY A 259 2.36 5.80 -5.81
C GLY A 259 2.55 6.08 -4.32
N LEU A 260 3.80 6.16 -3.85
CA LEU A 260 4.10 6.62 -2.50
C LEU A 260 3.36 7.95 -2.25
N TYR A 261 2.61 8.05 -1.16
CA TYR A 261 2.01 9.30 -0.72
C TYR A 261 2.32 9.40 0.75
N ASP A 262 3.09 10.42 1.11
CA ASP A 262 3.50 10.68 2.50
C ASP A 262 4.08 9.43 3.19
N ALA A 263 4.94 8.69 2.48
CA ALA A 263 5.39 7.36 2.89
C ALA A 263 6.70 7.38 3.68
N GLU A 264 6.93 8.43 4.46
CA GLU A 264 8.19 8.61 5.19
C GLU A 264 8.38 7.52 6.25
N SER A 265 7.32 7.21 7.01
CA SER A 265 7.37 6.17 8.04
C SER A 265 7.55 4.78 7.42
N GLY A 266 6.84 4.49 6.33
CA GLY A 266 6.94 3.24 5.60
C GLY A 266 8.31 3.03 4.98
N VAL A 267 8.95 4.07 4.44
CA VAL A 267 10.34 3.99 3.96
C VAL A 267 11.29 3.71 5.11
N GLY A 268 11.16 4.42 6.24
CA GLY A 268 11.98 4.17 7.43
C GLY A 268 11.87 2.72 7.94
N GLN A 269 10.68 2.12 7.91
CA GLN A 269 10.49 0.72 8.31
C GLN A 269 11.14 -0.28 7.34
N VAL A 270 11.14 -0.01 6.03
CA VAL A 270 11.78 -0.90 5.05
C VAL A 270 13.30 -0.89 5.16
N PHE A 271 13.89 0.24 5.54
CA PHE A 271 15.33 0.45 5.61
C PHE A 271 15.76 0.79 7.04
N SER A 272 15.17 0.10 8.03
CA SER A 272 15.44 0.36 9.44
C SER A 272 16.93 0.21 9.78
N GLU A 273 17.63 -0.72 9.13
CA GLU A 273 19.07 -0.89 9.28
C GLU A 273 19.86 0.36 8.87
N ILE A 274 19.37 1.13 7.89
CA ILE A 274 19.99 2.39 7.45
C ILE A 274 19.68 3.51 8.43
N GLU A 275 18.44 3.59 8.93
CA GLU A 275 18.06 4.58 9.95
C GLU A 275 18.86 4.38 11.25
N GLU A 276 19.05 3.14 11.70
CA GLU A 276 19.88 2.81 12.87
C GLU A 276 21.37 3.14 12.68
N LEU A 277 21.89 3.00 11.47
CA LEU A 277 23.26 3.43 11.13
C LEU A 277 23.34 4.96 11.03
N ALA A 278 22.28 5.62 10.55
CA ALA A 278 22.22 7.07 10.40
C ALA A 278 22.33 7.81 11.75
N GLU A 279 21.79 7.23 12.83
CA GLU A 279 21.93 7.76 14.20
C GLU A 279 23.40 7.88 14.67
N ARG A 280 24.31 7.10 14.07
CA ARG A 280 25.74 7.11 14.39
C ARG A 280 26.54 8.04 13.49
N CYS A 281 25.90 8.73 12.54
CA CYS A 281 26.56 9.70 11.70
C CYS A 281 26.97 10.94 12.49
N ARG A 282 28.08 11.56 12.10
CA ARG A 282 28.54 12.82 12.69
C ARG A 282 27.52 13.96 12.56
N PHE A 283 26.75 13.97 11.48
CA PHE A 283 25.76 15.01 11.18
C PHE A 283 24.35 14.42 11.22
N HIS A 284 23.42 15.15 11.82
CA HIS A 284 22.00 14.77 11.90
C HIS A 284 21.31 14.84 10.53
N ASP A 285 21.74 15.74 9.64
CA ASP A 285 21.18 15.95 8.30
C ASP A 285 22.04 15.29 7.19
N CYS A 286 22.75 14.22 7.54
CA CYS A 286 23.60 13.46 6.61
C CYS A 286 22.75 12.87 5.48
N ALA A 287 23.03 13.22 4.22
CA ALA A 287 22.41 12.60 3.04
C ALA A 287 23.07 11.26 2.66
N HIS A 288 24.10 10.88 3.41
CA HIS A 288 24.93 9.70 3.23
C HIS A 288 25.68 9.65 1.90
N GLU A 289 25.83 10.75 1.16
CA GLU A 289 26.44 10.78 -0.17
C GLU A 289 27.96 10.96 -0.12
N SER A 290 28.42 12.03 0.52
CA SER A 290 29.83 12.44 0.49
C SER A 290 30.34 13.00 1.82
N GLU A 291 29.47 13.03 2.82
CA GLU A 291 29.73 13.56 4.15
C GLU A 291 30.86 12.78 4.84
N PRO A 292 31.79 13.49 5.53
CA PRO A 292 32.82 12.83 6.31
C PRO A 292 32.22 12.16 7.56
N ASP A 293 32.84 11.09 8.02
CA ASP A 293 32.43 10.32 9.21
C ASP A 293 30.96 9.83 9.13
N CYS A 294 30.53 9.43 7.93
CA CYS A 294 29.21 8.86 7.68
C CYS A 294 29.21 7.36 7.98
N ALA A 295 28.56 6.96 9.09
CA ALA A 295 28.48 5.57 9.52
C ALA A 295 27.81 4.66 8.46
N VAL A 296 26.77 5.15 7.77
CA VAL A 296 26.11 4.43 6.68
C VAL A 296 27.09 4.11 5.54
N ARG A 297 27.93 5.08 5.14
CA ARG A 297 28.93 4.85 4.10
C ARG A 297 30.03 3.90 4.56
N SER A 298 30.48 4.01 5.81
CA SER A 298 31.43 3.06 6.38
C SER A 298 30.87 1.63 6.42
N ALA A 299 29.58 1.47 6.72
CA ALA A 299 28.91 0.17 6.64
C ALA A 299 28.92 -0.39 5.21
N VAL A 300 28.71 0.45 4.19
CA VAL A 300 28.84 0.03 2.79
C VAL A 300 30.28 -0.35 2.42
N GLU A 301 31.25 0.48 2.80
CA GLU A 301 32.68 0.23 2.53
C GLU A 301 33.18 -1.06 3.21
N SER A 302 32.61 -1.43 4.36
CA SER A 302 32.92 -2.68 5.08
C SER A 302 32.14 -3.91 4.59
N GLY A 303 31.09 -3.72 3.77
CA GLY A 303 30.20 -4.78 3.30
C GLY A 303 29.07 -5.16 4.27
N GLU A 304 28.94 -4.48 5.41
CA GLU A 304 27.79 -4.63 6.33
C GLU A 304 26.47 -4.21 5.67
N LEU A 305 26.51 -3.19 4.81
CA LEU A 305 25.36 -2.72 4.03
C LEU A 305 25.64 -2.85 2.53
N ALA A 306 24.74 -3.47 1.76
CA ALA A 306 24.89 -3.54 0.31
C ALA A 306 24.69 -2.17 -0.34
N GLU A 307 25.56 -1.75 -1.28
CA GLU A 307 25.42 -0.46 -1.99
C GLU A 307 24.04 -0.34 -2.68
N ARG A 308 23.57 -1.42 -3.32
CA ARG A 308 22.22 -1.48 -3.93
C ARG A 308 21.13 -1.04 -2.95
N ARG A 309 21.24 -1.46 -1.69
CA ARG A 309 20.26 -1.18 -0.63
C ARG A 309 20.24 0.31 -0.31
N LEU A 310 21.41 0.93 -0.18
CA LEU A 310 21.54 2.38 0.03
C LEU A 310 21.04 3.19 -1.18
N GLU A 311 21.32 2.73 -2.40
CA GLU A 311 20.78 3.35 -3.63
C GLU A 311 19.26 3.32 -3.68
N SER A 312 18.65 2.18 -3.34
CA SER A 312 17.21 2.01 -3.21
C SER A 312 16.60 2.96 -2.18
N TYR A 313 17.19 3.05 -0.98
CA TYR A 313 16.78 3.98 0.07
C TYR A 313 16.79 5.43 -0.43
N ARG A 314 17.94 5.90 -0.93
CA ARG A 314 18.06 7.27 -1.46
C ARG A 314 17.08 7.55 -2.59
N LYS A 315 16.79 6.56 -3.44
CA LYS A 315 15.80 6.70 -4.53
C LYS A 315 14.38 6.87 -3.98
N LEU A 316 13.98 6.05 -3.02
CA LEU A 316 12.63 6.11 -2.42
C LEU A 316 12.45 7.38 -1.58
N VAL A 317 13.45 7.78 -0.78
CA VAL A 317 13.44 9.05 -0.04
C VAL A 317 13.28 10.24 -0.98
N ARG A 318 14.06 10.32 -2.08
CA ARG A 318 13.94 11.40 -3.07
C ARG A 318 12.57 11.42 -3.74
N GLU A 319 12.02 10.25 -4.07
CA GLU A 319 10.68 10.16 -4.64
C GLU A 319 9.62 10.63 -3.66
N ASN A 320 9.68 10.20 -2.40
CA ASN A 320 8.75 10.63 -1.36
C ASN A 320 8.81 12.14 -1.14
N GLN A 321 10.01 12.70 -0.99
CA GLN A 321 10.22 14.14 -0.87
C GLN A 321 9.65 14.91 -2.06
N TRP A 322 9.80 14.41 -3.28
CA TRP A 322 9.23 15.05 -4.47
C TRP A 322 7.70 15.00 -4.49
N ILE A 323 7.09 13.94 -3.94
CA ILE A 323 5.64 13.80 -3.83
C ILE A 323 5.10 14.73 -2.73
N VAL A 324 5.71 14.73 -1.54
CA VAL A 324 5.39 15.67 -0.45
C VAL A 324 5.55 17.12 -0.93
N ALA A 325 6.59 17.39 -1.70
CA ALA A 325 6.79 18.66 -2.36
C ALA A 325 5.73 19.01 -3.40
N LYS A 326 4.93 18.09 -3.92
CA LYS A 326 3.80 18.45 -4.78
C LYS A 326 2.54 18.71 -3.97
N THR A 327 2.40 18.01 -2.85
CA THR A 327 1.20 17.98 -2.01
C THR A 327 1.13 19.13 -1.01
N ASP A 328 2.27 19.57 -0.45
CA ASP A 328 2.31 20.67 0.52
C ASP A 328 2.83 21.99 -0.11
N ALA A 329 2.01 23.05 -0.05
CA ALA A 329 2.37 24.38 -0.51
C ALA A 329 3.54 25.01 0.27
N ARG A 330 3.69 24.67 1.55
CA ARG A 330 4.78 25.09 2.44
C ARG A 330 6.08 24.41 2.04
N VAL A 331 6.07 23.08 1.86
CA VAL A 331 7.23 22.31 1.40
C VAL A 331 7.67 22.75 0.00
N ARG A 332 6.73 23.09 -0.91
CA ARG A 332 7.08 23.75 -2.20
C ARG A 332 7.79 25.06 -2.04
N ALA A 333 7.42 25.87 -1.05
CA ALA A 333 8.05 27.15 -0.81
C ALA A 333 9.47 26.94 -0.27
N GLU A 334 9.67 25.98 0.63
CA GLU A 334 10.98 25.62 1.18
C GLU A 334 11.91 25.01 0.14
N LEU A 335 11.47 24.02 -0.65
CA LEU A 335 12.29 23.44 -1.72
C LEU A 335 12.62 24.45 -2.82
N ARG A 336 11.70 25.36 -3.16
CA ARG A 336 12.03 26.46 -4.09
C ARG A 336 13.05 27.43 -3.49
N ARG A 337 13.01 27.67 -2.17
CA ARG A 337 14.02 28.48 -1.49
C ARG A 337 15.37 27.78 -1.49
N ASP A 338 15.42 26.48 -1.17
CA ASP A 338 16.66 25.70 -1.19
C ASP A 338 17.24 25.60 -2.60
N TRP A 339 16.42 25.36 -3.62
CA TRP A 339 16.85 25.31 -5.01
C TRP A 339 17.36 26.67 -5.52
N LYS A 340 16.70 27.77 -5.14
CA LYS A 340 17.20 29.13 -5.40
C LYS A 340 18.52 29.41 -4.69
N ARG A 341 18.68 28.94 -3.45
CA ARG A 341 19.91 29.08 -2.65
C ARG A 341 21.07 28.31 -3.28
N LYS A 342 20.86 27.03 -3.63
CA LYS A 342 21.83 26.19 -4.34
C LYS A 342 22.19 26.78 -5.72
N GLY A 343 21.20 27.29 -6.46
CA GLY A 343 21.42 27.98 -7.73
C GLY A 343 22.18 29.31 -7.61
N ALA A 344 21.96 30.07 -6.53
CA ALA A 344 22.71 31.29 -6.24
C ALA A 344 24.16 30.97 -5.84
N ALA A 345 24.37 29.96 -5.00
CA ALA A 345 25.70 29.47 -4.63
C ALA A 345 26.48 28.96 -5.87
N GLY A 346 25.81 28.24 -6.78
CA GLY A 346 26.41 27.79 -8.04
C GLY A 346 26.79 28.94 -8.98
N ARG A 347 25.98 29.99 -9.06
CA ARG A 347 26.32 31.20 -9.85
C ARG A 347 27.48 31.98 -9.24
N ALA A 348 27.49 32.18 -7.92
CA ALA A 348 28.58 32.85 -7.21
C ALA A 348 29.92 32.10 -7.37
N ALA A 349 29.91 30.76 -7.25
CA ALA A 349 31.09 29.94 -7.49
C ALA A 349 31.59 30.02 -8.94
N MET A 350 30.70 30.19 -9.90
CA MET A 350 31.04 30.35 -11.32
C MET A 350 31.60 31.76 -11.62
N GLU A 351 31.09 32.80 -10.98
CA GLU A 351 31.61 34.18 -11.09
C GLU A 351 32.97 34.35 -10.43
N PHE A 352 33.20 33.69 -9.28
CA PHE A 352 34.51 33.61 -8.63
C PHE A 352 35.55 32.91 -9.52
N LYS A 353 35.21 31.74 -10.10
CA LYS A 353 36.08 31.04 -11.07
C LYS A 353 36.38 31.85 -12.34
N ARG A 354 35.53 32.81 -12.69
CA ARG A 354 35.71 33.71 -13.85
C ARG A 354 36.42 35.02 -13.50
N GLY A 355 36.89 35.20 -12.26
CA GLY A 355 37.65 36.37 -11.81
C GLY A 355 36.85 37.68 -11.80
N ARG A 356 35.51 37.60 -11.67
CA ARG A 356 34.62 38.77 -11.73
C ARG A 356 34.11 39.27 -10.37
N LEU A 357 34.45 38.57 -9.29
CA LEU A 357 34.29 39.04 -7.91
C LEU A 357 35.67 38.94 -7.23
N PRO A 358 36.06 39.93 -6.41
CA PRO A 358 37.35 39.91 -5.72
C PRO A 358 37.51 38.72 -4.76
#